data_AF-A0A3D4IQF3-F1
#
_entry.id   AF-A0A3D4IQF3-F1
#
_cell.length_a   1.000
_cell.length_b   1.000
_cell.length_c   1.000
_cell.angle_alpha   90.00
_cell.angle_beta   90.00
_cell.angle_gamma   90.00
#
_symmetry.space_group_name_H-M   'P 1'
#
loop_
_entity.id
_entity.type
_entity.pdbx_description
1 polymer ?
#
loop_
_entity_poly.entity_id
_entity_poly.type
_entity_poly.pdbx_seq_one_letter_code
_entity_poly.pdbx_strand_id
1 'polypeptide(L)' 'DLLVFTIAANRFLRGMVRAIVGSLLDVGTGKTSIMDFQRIIKSKDRKKAGMNVPPDGLYLVDVKYPKSIFLD' A
#
# COMPACT_ATOMS: atom_id res chain seq x y z
N ASP A 1 12.49 -4.63 16.81
CA ASP A 1 11.89 -3.48 16.12
C ASP A 1 10.80 -3.91 15.15
N LEU A 2 9.79 -3.05 14.94
CA LEU A 2 8.67 -3.28 14.02
C LEU A 2 8.73 -2.26 12.87
N LEU A 3 8.46 -2.70 11.64
CA LEU A 3 8.26 -1.81 10.50
C LEU A 3 6.76 -1.52 10.34
N VAL A 4 6.40 -0.25 10.38
CA VAL A 4 5.00 0.20 10.24
C VAL A 4 4.85 0.98 8.94
N PHE A 5 3.89 0.56 8.10
CA PHE A 5 3.59 1.21 6.82
C PHE A 5 2.25 1.94 6.93
N THR A 6 2.28 3.28 6.87
CA THR A 6 1.07 4.11 6.86
C THR A 6 0.76 4.56 5.44
N ILE A 7 -0.41 4.18 4.91
CA ILE A 7 -0.84 4.51 3.54
C ILE A 7 -2.19 5.22 3.61
N ALA A 8 -2.29 6.42 3.02
CA ALA A 8 -3.51 7.20 2.93
C ALA A 8 -3.86 7.49 1.47
N ALA A 9 -5.16 7.42 1.14
CA ALA A 9 -5.70 7.74 -0.18
C ALA A 9 -7.17 8.13 -0.07
N ASN A 10 -7.72 8.72 -1.14
CA ASN A 10 -9.16 8.99 -1.24
C ASN A 10 -9.99 7.70 -1.42
N ARG A 11 -9.41 6.66 -2.05
CA ARG A 11 -10.00 5.32 -2.17
C ARG A 11 -8.93 4.27 -2.43
N PHE A 12 -9.26 3.02 -2.15
CA PHE A 12 -8.41 1.86 -2.42
C PHE A 12 -9.14 0.83 -3.28
N LEU A 13 -8.40 0.16 -4.17
CA LEU A 13 -8.89 -1.04 -4.86
C LEU A 13 -8.75 -2.27 -3.97
N ARG A 14 -9.50 -3.34 -4.26
CA ARG A 14 -9.40 -4.61 -3.53
C ARG A 14 -7.95 -5.13 -3.54
N GLY A 15 -7.39 -5.34 -2.36
CA GLY A 15 -6.01 -5.83 -2.18
C GLY A 15 -4.90 -4.81 -2.48
N MET A 16 -5.23 -3.56 -2.81
CA MET A 16 -4.25 -2.54 -3.21
C MET A 16 -3.19 -2.30 -2.14
N VAL A 17 -3.60 -2.08 -0.88
CA VAL A 17 -2.66 -1.80 0.21
C VAL A 17 -1.70 -2.96 0.43
N ARG A 18 -2.22 -4.20 0.44
CA ARG A 18 -1.43 -5.43 0.60
C ARG A 18 -0.44 -5.65 -0.55
N ALA A 19 -0.82 -5.28 -1.78
CA ALA A 19 0.04 -5.33 -2.95
C ALA A 19 1.21 -4.33 -2.87
N ILE A 20 0.92 -3.10 -2.44
CA ILE A 20 1.91 -2.05 -2.25
C ILE A 20 2.93 -2.48 -1.21
N VAL A 21 2.47 -2.91 -0.03
CA VAL A 21 3.35 -3.38 1.04
C VAL A 21 4.21 -4.56 0.59
N GLY A 22 3.63 -5.55 -0.11
CA GLY A 22 4.40 -6.67 -0.65
C GLY A 22 5.50 -6.24 -1.62
N SER A 23 5.18 -5.29 -2.51
CA SER A 23 6.16 -4.74 -3.45
C SER A 23 7.27 -3.94 -2.74
N LEU A 24 6.95 -3.20 -1.67
CA LEU A 24 7.92 -2.48 -0.86
C LEU A 24 8.85 -3.44 -0.10
N LEU A 25 8.33 -4.57 0.39
CA LEU A 25 9.15 -5.62 1.01
C LEU A 25 10.08 -6.28 0.00
N ASP A 26 9.64 -6.52 -1.23
CA ASP A 26 10.50 -7.06 -2.29
C ASP A 26 11.66 -6.09 -2.62
N VAL A 27 11.42 -4.78 -2.58
CA VAL A 27 12.48 -3.76 -2.70
C VAL A 27 13.42 -3.78 -1.48
N GLY A 28 12.86 -3.76 -0.27
CA GLY A 28 13.64 -3.74 0.98
C GLY A 28 14.49 -5.00 1.20
N THR A 29 14.08 -6.14 0.62
CA THR A 29 14.82 -7.41 0.67
C THR A 29 15.74 -7.62 -0.54
N GLY A 30 15.83 -6.65 -1.45
CA GLY A 30 16.70 -6.71 -2.63
C GLY A 30 16.22 -7.63 -3.76
N LYS A 31 15.01 -8.20 -3.65
CA LYS A 31 14.41 -9.04 -4.72
C LYS A 31 14.02 -8.22 -5.95
N THR A 32 13.68 -6.95 -5.76
CA THR A 32 13.28 -6.03 -6.82
C THR A 32 14.10 -4.73 -6.69
N SER A 33 14.68 -4.24 -7.78
CA SER A 33 15.39 -2.96 -7.74
C SER A 33 14.42 -1.77 -7.64
N ILE A 34 14.89 -0.62 -7.16
CA ILE A 34 14.08 0.61 -7.14
C ILE A 34 13.62 1.00 -8.55
N MET A 35 14.49 0.82 -9.55
CA MET A 35 14.16 1.06 -10.96
C MET A 35 13.04 0.13 -11.44
N ASP A 36 13.09 -1.15 -11.08
CA ASP A 36 12.05 -2.12 -11.42
C ASP A 36 10.72 -1.79 -10.76
N PHE A 37 10.74 -1.42 -9.49
CA PHE A 37 9.55 -0.96 -8.80
C PHE A 37 8.90 0.23 -9.50
N GLN A 38 9.69 1.21 -9.95
CA GLN A 38 9.16 2.33 -10.75
C GLN A 38 8.57 1.86 -12.08
N ARG A 39 9.19 0.88 -12.77
CA ARG A 39 8.65 0.29 -14.00
C ARG A 39 7.32 -0.42 -13.75
N ILE A 40 7.20 -1.15 -12.64
CA ILE A 40 5.98 -1.85 -12.23
C ILE A 40 4.84 -0.85 -12.06
N ILE A 41 5.06 0.23 -11.29
CA ILE A 41 4.04 1.28 -11.07
C ILE A 41 3.62 1.93 -12.39
N LYS A 42 4.58 2.29 -13.26
CA LYS A 42 4.31 2.90 -14.57
C LYS A 42 3.55 1.97 -15.52
N SER A 43 3.75 0.67 -15.40
CA SER A 43 3.10 -0.31 -16.26
C SER A 43 1.59 -0.46 -16.01
N LYS A 44 1.10 -0.02 -14.84
CA LYS A 44 -0.30 -0.16 -14.41
C LYS A 44 -0.81 -1.61 -14.44
N ASP A 45 0.09 -2.59 -14.43
CA ASP A 45 -0.23 -4.00 -14.53
C ASP A 45 -0.01 -4.68 -13.17
N ARG A 46 -1.12 -5.12 -12.54
CA ARG A 46 -1.09 -5.77 -11.23
C ARG A 46 -0.25 -7.04 -11.22
N LYS A 47 -0.16 -7.75 -12.35
CA LYS A 47 0.61 -9.01 -12.45
C LYS A 47 2.11 -8.80 -12.24
N LYS A 48 2.59 -7.58 -12.43
CA LYS A 48 4.01 -7.20 -12.25
C LYS A 48 4.35 -6.73 -10.85
N ALA A 49 3.33 -6.43 -10.02
CA ALA A 49 3.54 -6.00 -8.64
C ALA A 49 3.70 -7.20 -7.70
N GLY A 50 4.32 -6.97 -6.54
CA GLY A 50 4.60 -7.99 -5.54
C GLY A 50 3.37 -8.74 -5.05
N MET A 51 3.61 -9.88 -4.41
CA MET A 51 2.54 -10.71 -3.84
C MET A 51 1.72 -9.92 -2.81
N ASN A 52 0.44 -10.28 -2.65
CA ASN A 52 -0.34 -9.74 -1.55
C ASN A 52 0.22 -10.32 -0.23
N VAL A 53 0.70 -9.47 0.65
CA VAL A 53 1.05 -9.88 2.03
C VAL A 53 -0.19 -10.41 2.78
N PRO A 54 -0.07 -11.19 3.85
CA PRO A 54 -1.20 -11.62 4.67
C PRO A 54 -2.10 -10.45 5.14
N PRO A 55 -3.41 -10.66 5.34
CA PRO A 55 -4.32 -9.59 5.74
C PRO A 55 -4.17 -9.20 7.21
N ASP A 56 -3.59 -10.06 8.04
CA ASP A 56 -3.64 -9.96 9.51
C ASP A 56 -2.89 -8.75 10.07
N GLY A 57 -1.97 -8.17 9.29
CA GLY A 57 -1.24 -6.95 9.63
C GLY A 57 -1.86 -5.65 9.10
N LEU A 58 -3.01 -5.71 8.42
CA LEU A 58 -3.66 -4.53 7.84
C LEU A 58 -4.79 -4.03 8.74
N TYR A 59 -4.68 -2.77 9.18
CA TYR A 59 -5.67 -2.10 10.03
C TYR A 59 -6.13 -0.80 9.39
N LEU A 60 -7.43 -0.49 9.51
CA LEU A 60 -7.95 0.85 9.25
C LEU A 60 -7.70 1.71 10.48
N VAL A 61 -6.94 2.80 10.32
CA VAL A 61 -6.48 3.63 11.45
C VAL A 61 -7.21 4.96 11.54
N ASP A 62 -7.52 5.60 10.41
CA ASP A 62 -8.14 6.92 10.37
C ASP A 62 -9.02 7.07 9.12
N VAL A 63 -10.14 7.78 9.25
CA VAL A 63 -11.02 8.20 8.15
C VAL A 63 -11.31 9.70 8.33
N LYS A 64 -10.80 10.50 7.39
CA LYS A 64 -10.94 11.96 7.44
C LYS A 64 -12.29 12.40 6.88
N TYR A 65 -12.99 13.21 7.66
CA TYR A 65 -14.22 13.89 7.25
C TYR A 65 -14.06 15.42 7.35
N PRO A 66 -14.77 16.21 6.52
CA PRO A 66 -14.80 17.65 6.65
C PRO A 66 -15.37 18.09 8.00
N LYS A 67 -14.84 19.16 8.60
CA LYS A 67 -15.34 19.65 9.91
C LYS A 67 -16.84 20.01 9.89
N SER A 68 -17.33 20.47 8.74
CA SER A 68 -18.72 20.91 8.56
C SER A 68 -19.76 19.81 8.71
N ILE A 69 -19.37 18.53 8.77
CA ILE A 69 -20.32 17.42 8.92
C ILE A 69 -20.52 16.99 10.38
N PHE A 70 -19.71 17.50 11.31
CA PHE A 70 -19.87 17.21 12.73
C PHE A 70 -20.90 18.18 13.33
N LEU A 71 -21.78 17.67 14.19
CA LEU A 71 -22.67 18.50 14.99
C LEU A 71 -21.89 18.99 16.22
N ASP A 72 -22.16 20.23 16.63
CA ASP A 72 -21.63 20.82 17.86
C ASP A 72 -22.18 20.11 19.12
#